data_AF-A0A7V8ZSF8-F1
#
_entry.id   AF-A0A7V8ZSF8-F1
#
_cell.length_a   1.000
_cell.length_b   1.000
_cell.length_c   1.000
_cell.angle_alpha   90.00
_cell.angle_beta   90.00
_cell.angle_gamma   90.00
#
_symmetry.space_group_name_H-M   'P 1'
#
loop_
_entity.id
_entity.type
_entity.pdbx_description
1 polymer ?
#
loop_
_entity_poly.entity_id
_entity_poly.type
_entity_poly.pdbx_seq_one_letter_code
_entity_poly.pdbx_strand_id
1 'polypeptide(L)' 'MSPQGTIITPRHPHNLAWGDADGKTLYLTAQSGLYRMRLNIEGVRP' A
#
# COMPACT_ATOMS: atom_id res chain seq x y z
N MET A 1 8.90 -13.87 13.11
CA MET A 1 9.26 -12.44 13.01
C MET A 1 9.27 -12.06 11.55
N SER A 2 8.50 -11.05 11.13
CA SER A 2 8.65 -10.48 9.78
C SER A 2 9.87 -9.55 9.76
N PRO A 3 10.65 -9.50 8.66
CA PRO A 3 11.73 -8.52 8.54
C PRO A 3 11.17 -7.09 8.63
N GLN A 4 11.96 -6.17 9.18
CA GLN A 4 11.58 -4.74 9.24
C GLN A 4 11.24 -4.24 7.82
N GLY A 5 10.08 -3.59 7.67
CA GLY A 5 9.60 -3.09 6.38
C GLY A 5 8.65 -4.02 5.61
N THR A 6 8.26 -5.18 6.16
CA THR A 6 7.26 -6.06 5.53
C THR A 6 5.83 -5.59 5.87
N ILE A 7 5.03 -5.32 4.84
CA ILE A 7 3.59 -5.05 5.00
C ILE A 7 2.83 -6.37 4.87
N ILE A 8 2.21 -6.83 5.96
CA ILE A 8 1.34 -8.02 5.97
C ILE A 8 -0.09 -7.59 5.66
N THR A 9 -0.70 -8.25 4.68
CA THR A 9 -2.10 -8.03 4.29
C THR A 9 -2.91 -9.33 4.44
N PRO A 10 -4.24 -9.27 4.62
CA PRO A 10 -5.07 -10.47 4.76
C PRO A 10 -5.06 -11.41 3.55
N ARG A 11 -4.72 -10.89 2.36
CA ARG A 11 -4.54 -11.65 1.11
C ARG A 11 -3.36 -11.08 0.32
N HIS A 12 -2.70 -11.93 -0.45
CA HIS A 12 -1.56 -11.51 -1.29
C HIS A 12 -1.98 -10.40 -2.28
N PRO A 13 -1.30 -9.24 -2.27
CA PRO A 13 -1.57 -8.16 -3.21
C PRO A 13 -0.88 -8.44 -4.56
N HIS A 14 -1.54 -8.08 -5.66
CA HIS A 14 -1.00 -8.23 -7.02
C HIS A 14 -0.52 -6.91 -7.63
N ASN A 15 -0.99 -5.77 -7.11
CA ASN A 15 -0.59 -4.45 -7.59
C ASN A 15 -0.67 -3.44 -6.44
N LEU A 16 0.02 -2.31 -6.60
CA LEU A 16 0.05 -1.20 -5.66
C LEU A 16 0.20 0.14 -6.36
N ALA A 17 -0.27 1.20 -5.71
CA ALA A 17 -0.07 2.57 -6.17
C ALA A 17 -0.13 3.56 -5.01
N TRP A 18 0.57 4.67 -5.15
CA TRP A 18 0.42 5.85 -4.28
C TRP A 18 -0.81 6.65 -4.70
N GLY A 19 -1.59 7.12 -3.74
CA GLY A 19 -2.81 7.87 -3.99
C GLY A 19 -3.11 8.89 -2.90
N ASP A 20 -4.34 9.40 -2.95
CA ASP A 20 -4.81 10.61 -2.27
C ASP A 20 -4.09 11.90 -2.72
N ALA A 21 -4.66 13.06 -2.37
CA ALA A 21 -4.20 14.36 -2.82
C ALA A 21 -2.74 14.67 -2.42
N ASP A 22 -2.32 14.17 -1.26
CA ASP A 22 -0.97 14.33 -0.72
C ASP A 22 -0.01 13.18 -1.07
N GLY A 23 -0.46 12.18 -1.82
CA GLY A 23 0.37 11.04 -2.23
C GLY A 23 0.84 10.16 -1.07
N LYS A 24 0.24 10.28 0.13
CA LYS A 24 0.69 9.56 1.34
C LYS A 24 -0.11 8.29 1.64
N THR A 25 -0.94 7.85 0.72
CA THR A 25 -1.70 6.61 0.89
C THR A 25 -1.20 5.56 -0.10
N LEU A 26 -0.76 4.41 0.43
CA LEU A 26 -0.43 3.23 -0.37
C LEU A 26 -1.69 2.37 -0.52
N TYR A 27 -2.18 2.23 -1.75
CA TYR A 27 -3.25 1.31 -2.12
C TYR A 27 -2.66 -0.02 -2.55
N LEU A 28 -3.27 -1.13 -2.13
CA LEU A 28 -2.89 -2.48 -2.54
C LEU A 28 -4.13 -3.24 -3.02
N THR A 29 -4.09 -3.77 -4.24
CA THR A 29 -5.16 -4.60 -4.79
C THR A 29 -4.85 -6.07 -4.57
N ALA A 30 -5.75 -6.80 -3.96
CA ALA A 30 -5.74 -8.27 -3.86
C ALA A 30 -6.90 -8.86 -4.68
N GLN A 31 -6.90 -10.18 -4.86
CA GLN A 31 -7.90 -10.88 -5.70
C GLN A 31 -9.35 -10.49 -5.40
N SER A 32 -9.70 -10.32 -4.12
CA SER A 32 -11.07 -10.00 -3.67
C SER A 32 -11.12 -8.84 -2.67
N GLY A 33 -10.14 -7.94 -2.72
CA GLY A 33 -10.09 -6.83 -1.78
C GLY A 33 -9.19 -5.68 -2.22
N LEU A 34 -9.52 -4.49 -1.72
CA LEU A 34 -8.69 -3.31 -1.81
C LEU A 34 -8.28 -2.90 -0.39
N TYR A 35 -6.97 -2.84 -0.14
CA TYR A 35 -6.41 -2.38 1.11
C TYR A 35 -5.81 -0.99 0.92
N ARG A 36 -5.81 -0.18 1.98
CA ARG A 36 -5.10 1.09 2.01
C ARG A 36 -4.38 1.29 3.33
N MET A 37 -3.22 1.91 3.27
CA MET A 37 -2.42 2.27 4.44
C MET A 37 -1.95 3.72 4.29
N ARG A 38 -2.12 4.50 5.35
CA ARG A 38 -1.58 5.85 5.45
C ARG A 38 -0.11 5.78 5.86
N LEU A 39 0.75 6.54 5.17
CA LEU A 39 2.18 6.61 5.41
C LEU A 39 2.61 8.04 5.77
N ASN A 40 3.78 8.16 6.39
CA ASN A 40 4.32 9.46 6.81
C ASN A 40 4.97 10.23 5.66
N ILE A 41 5.37 9.53 4.60
CA ILE A 41 6.00 10.07 3.40
C ILE A 41 5.04 10.00 2.22
N GLU A 42 5.24 10.89 1.26
CA GLU A 42 4.63 10.78 -0.05
C GLU A 42 5.40 9.77 -0.92
N GLY A 43 4.69 9.14 -1.85
CA GLY A 43 5.32 8.30 -2.86
C GLY A 43 5.69 9.03 -4.14
N VAL A 44 6.45 8.34 -4.99
CA VAL A 44 6.75 8.81 -6.34
C VAL A 44 5.47 8.70 -7.19
N ARG A 45 5.08 9.82 -7.81
CA ARG A 45 3.94 9.94 -8.73
C ARG A 45 4.47 10.26 -10.14
N PRO A 46 3.73 9.90 -11.22
CA PRO A 46 4.05 10.34 -12.58
C PRO A 46 4.12 11.87 -12.71
#